data_AF-A0A183HCL4-F1
#
_entry.id   AF-A0A183HCL4-F1
#
_cell.length_a   1.000
_cell.length_b   1.000
_cell.length_c   1.000
_cell.angle_alpha   90.00
_cell.angle_beta   90.00
_cell.angle_gamma   90.00
#
_symmetry.space_group_name_H-M   'P 1'
#
loop_
_entity.id
_entity.type
_entity.pdbx_description
1 polymer ?
#
loop_
_entity_poly.entity_id
_entity_poly.type
_entity_poly.pdbx_seq_one_letter_code
_entity_poly.pdbx_strand_id
1 'polypeptide(L)'
;LQYIELTFNGIGQLISLKNRKTGGTIAFKQEFLVYKGMGYSNYKYQSSGAYIFRPNGTQAEQVSNVTTVQCIEGSLINETRQIIAPWISQVIRLYQGKNFVEFEWTIGPIPKEFKNPVTKEIITRYTVDIHSAGVFYTDSNGRQTMKRTRNYHPSFSYTNTEPISGNYYPVNNRIYIRDSQNQLTVLTDRSHGGTSLNDGQIELMLHRRLFYDDNFGVGEALDELGDTGQGLVVRGRHWIIMESPENSAKFYRPLSLELYNLPLITFAERKMTPSDHSRAFVTEFSALSRSLPLAINVLTIQMIAPTRAIIRLEHIFQGDEDEHLAQPIKVVLNII
;
A
#
# COMPACT_ATOMS: atom_id res chain seq x y z
N LEU A 1 15.16 17.67 -2.22
CA LEU A 1 13.77 17.32 -1.87
C LEU A 1 12.86 18.53 -2.02
N GLN A 2 11.89 18.51 -2.93
CA GLN A 2 11.14 19.71 -3.34
C GLN A 2 9.71 19.79 -2.79
N TYR A 3 9.07 18.64 -2.56
CA TYR A 3 7.63 18.61 -2.30
C TYR A 3 7.26 18.34 -0.83
N ILE A 4 7.98 17.42 -0.18
CA ILE A 4 7.62 16.92 1.15
C ILE A 4 8.80 17.13 2.11
N GLU A 5 8.47 17.45 3.35
CA GLU A 5 9.35 17.42 4.51
C GLU A 5 8.73 16.53 5.57
N LEU A 6 9.53 15.64 6.18
CA LEU A 6 9.11 14.78 7.27
C LEU A 6 9.87 15.18 8.53
N THR A 7 9.18 15.23 9.65
CA THR A 7 9.81 15.51 10.95
C THR A 7 9.72 14.28 11.84
N PHE A 8 10.85 13.89 12.41
CA PHE A 8 10.97 12.80 13.37
C PHE A 8 11.29 13.36 14.76
N ASN A 9 10.77 12.75 15.82
CA ASN A 9 11.11 13.12 17.19
C ASN A 9 12.47 12.53 17.62
N GLY A 10 12.92 12.84 18.84
CA GLY A 10 14.21 12.39 19.37
C GLY A 10 14.40 10.87 19.49
N ILE A 11 13.32 10.09 19.40
CA ILE A 11 13.36 8.61 19.39
C ILE A 11 13.13 8.03 17.98
N GLY A 12 13.14 8.88 16.95
CA GLY A 12 13.04 8.45 15.55
C GLY A 12 11.64 8.11 15.08
N GLN A 13 10.58 8.46 15.82
CA GLN A 13 9.20 8.31 15.35
C GLN A 13 8.80 9.47 14.44
N LEU A 14 8.11 9.18 13.35
CA LEU A 14 7.51 10.20 12.48
C LEU A 14 6.39 10.93 13.24
N ILE A 15 6.43 12.25 13.24
CA ILE A 15 5.46 13.09 13.98
C ILE A 15 4.72 14.10 13.10
N SER A 16 5.28 14.49 11.95
CA SER A 16 4.58 15.37 11.02
C SER A 16 5.06 15.21 9.58
N LEU A 17 4.16 15.62 8.67
CA LEU A 17 4.42 15.76 7.25
C LEU A 17 4.09 17.20 6.85
N LYS A 18 5.01 17.84 6.15
CA LYS A 18 4.83 19.19 5.60
C LYS A 18 4.86 19.16 4.09
N ASN A 19 3.82 19.73 3.47
CA ASN A 19 3.79 20.04 2.06
C ASN A 19 4.58 21.34 1.84
N ARG A 20 5.74 21.26 1.20
CA ARG A 20 6.63 22.41 0.97
C ARG A 20 6.04 23.43 0.00
N LYS A 21 5.15 23.02 -0.90
CA LYS A 21 4.53 23.90 -1.89
C LYS A 21 3.47 24.79 -1.24
N THR A 22 2.63 24.22 -0.37
CA THR A 22 1.59 24.98 0.33
C THR A 22 2.07 25.59 1.64
N GLY A 23 3.16 25.05 2.21
CA GLY A 23 3.64 25.36 3.55
C GLY A 23 2.88 24.66 4.67
N GLY A 24 1.76 23.98 4.34
CA GLY A 24 0.90 23.29 5.30
C GLY A 24 1.63 22.11 5.97
N THR A 25 1.46 21.98 7.28
CA THR A 25 2.02 20.90 8.09
C THR A 25 0.89 20.20 8.81
N ILE A 26 0.87 18.86 8.75
CA ILE A 26 -0.12 18.03 9.43
C ILE A 26 0.59 17.07 10.38
N ALA A 27 -0.02 16.83 11.55
CA ALA A 27 0.43 15.77 12.44
C ALA A 27 0.32 14.43 11.71
N PHE A 28 1.41 13.66 11.73
CA PHE A 28 1.49 12.40 11.00
C PHE A 28 2.28 11.40 11.85
N LYS A 29 1.60 10.38 12.35
CA LYS A 29 2.19 9.27 13.09
C LYS A 29 2.03 7.99 12.28
N GLN A 30 3.09 7.19 12.24
CA GLN A 30 3.03 5.81 11.76
C GLN A 30 3.54 4.86 12.84
N GLU A 31 2.87 3.74 13.00
CA GLU A 31 3.25 2.70 13.97
C GLU A 31 2.94 1.29 13.45
N PHE A 32 3.64 0.30 14.00
CA PHE A 32 3.36 -1.12 13.81
C PHE A 32 2.66 -1.68 15.03
N LEU A 33 1.53 -2.35 14.81
CA LEU A 33 0.75 -2.99 15.86
C LEU A 33 0.50 -4.47 15.52
N VAL A 34 0.02 -5.22 16.50
CA VAL A 34 -0.33 -6.63 16.37
C VAL A 34 -1.72 -6.87 16.95
N TYR A 35 -2.57 -7.55 16.19
CA TYR A 35 -3.71 -8.25 16.75
C TYR A 35 -3.28 -9.68 17.12
N LYS A 36 -3.64 -10.09 18.34
CA LYS A 36 -3.55 -11.50 18.73
C LYS A 36 -4.82 -12.19 18.25
N GLY A 37 -4.71 -13.22 17.43
CA GLY A 37 -5.89 -13.93 16.92
C GLY A 37 -6.48 -14.91 17.95
N MET A 38 -7.79 -15.12 17.90
CA MET A 38 -8.44 -16.23 18.61
C MET A 38 -7.90 -17.56 18.09
N GLY A 39 -7.64 -18.52 18.98
CA GLY A 39 -7.07 -19.81 18.63
C GLY A 39 -7.66 -20.94 19.46
N TYR A 40 -8.23 -21.94 18.78
CA TYR A 40 -8.87 -23.09 19.38
C TYR A 40 -8.47 -24.37 18.65
N SER A 41 -8.17 -25.42 19.42
CA SER A 41 -7.87 -26.76 18.89
C SER A 41 -9.11 -27.57 18.51
N ASN A 42 -10.31 -27.10 18.87
CA ASN A 42 -11.56 -27.77 18.57
C ASN A 42 -12.42 -26.95 17.61
N TYR A 43 -13.22 -27.64 16.82
CA TYR A 43 -14.09 -27.07 15.78
C TYR A 43 -15.32 -26.32 16.33
N LYS A 44 -15.54 -26.29 17.65
CA LYS A 44 -16.73 -25.65 18.25
C LYS A 44 -16.61 -24.14 18.31
N TYR A 45 -15.39 -23.60 18.32
CA TYR A 45 -15.13 -22.17 18.42
C TYR A 45 -14.36 -21.69 17.19
N GLN A 46 -14.67 -20.48 16.74
CA GLN A 46 -14.02 -19.90 15.58
C GLN A 46 -12.62 -19.39 15.91
N SER A 47 -11.59 -19.93 15.26
CA SER A 47 -10.22 -19.40 15.26
C SER A 47 -10.05 -18.33 14.18
N SER A 48 -9.05 -17.44 14.33
CA SER A 48 -8.44 -16.79 13.16
C SER A 48 -7.69 -17.86 12.36
N GLY A 49 -7.73 -17.77 11.02
CA GLY A 49 -7.00 -18.67 10.13
C GLY A 49 -6.77 -18.06 8.75
N ALA A 50 -6.60 -18.91 7.74
CA ALA A 50 -6.31 -18.51 6.37
C ALA A 50 -7.40 -17.58 5.79
N TYR A 51 -8.66 -17.83 6.12
CA TYR A 51 -9.83 -17.09 5.65
C TYR A 51 -10.32 -16.07 6.68
N ILE A 52 -10.38 -16.47 7.96
CA ILE A 52 -11.00 -15.68 9.01
C ILE A 52 -9.99 -14.81 9.74
N PHE A 53 -10.31 -13.52 9.86
CA PHE A 53 -9.69 -12.61 10.82
C PHE A 53 -10.61 -12.45 12.02
N ARG A 54 -10.19 -12.96 13.18
CA ARG A 54 -10.92 -12.88 14.44
C ARG A 54 -9.96 -12.50 15.59
N PRO A 55 -9.73 -11.20 15.80
CA PRO A 55 -8.85 -10.75 16.87
C PRO A 55 -9.42 -11.08 18.25
N ASN A 56 -8.54 -11.40 19.19
CA ASN A 56 -8.84 -11.57 20.61
C ASN A 56 -8.87 -10.19 21.28
N GLY A 57 -10.05 -9.57 21.26
CA GLY A 57 -10.29 -8.24 21.78
C GLY A 57 -10.46 -7.19 20.68
N THR A 58 -10.57 -5.94 21.09
CA THR A 58 -10.99 -4.83 20.22
C THR A 58 -9.90 -3.77 20.03
N GLN A 59 -8.65 -4.07 20.41
CA GLN A 59 -7.53 -3.16 20.28
C GLN A 59 -6.29 -3.91 19.82
N ALA A 60 -5.57 -3.33 18.86
CA ALA A 60 -4.24 -3.80 18.50
C ALA A 60 -3.22 -3.36 19.55
N GLU A 61 -2.28 -4.24 19.87
CA GLU A 61 -1.18 -3.96 20.79
C GLU A 61 0.01 -3.39 20.02
N GLN A 62 0.68 -2.39 20.58
CA GLN A 62 1.90 -1.87 19.96
C GLN A 62 2.99 -2.95 19.98
N VAL A 63 3.67 -3.19 18.85
CA VAL A 63 4.76 -4.19 18.81
C VAL A 63 5.95 -3.72 19.65
N SER A 64 6.41 -2.50 19.40
CA SER A 64 7.50 -1.83 20.13
C SER A 64 7.58 -0.36 19.70
N ASN A 65 8.37 0.44 20.40
CA ASN A 65 8.85 1.73 19.91
C ASN A 65 10.01 1.52 18.92
N VAL A 66 10.37 2.58 18.18
CA VAL A 66 11.59 2.58 17.36
C VAL A 66 12.79 2.39 18.30
N THR A 67 13.54 1.31 18.10
CA THR A 67 14.71 0.95 18.91
C THR A 67 15.99 1.53 18.32
N THR A 68 16.03 1.69 17.00
CA THR A 68 17.19 2.24 16.29
C THR A 68 16.71 3.06 15.12
N VAL A 69 17.28 4.25 14.95
CA VAL A 69 17.00 5.14 13.83
C VAL A 69 18.29 5.60 13.19
N GLN A 70 18.31 5.63 11.86
CA GLN A 70 19.39 6.22 11.08
C GLN A 70 18.79 7.10 9.98
N CYS A 71 19.11 8.39 9.99
CA CYS A 71 18.72 9.32 8.94
C CYS A 71 19.91 9.53 8.00
N ILE A 72 19.66 9.42 6.69
CA ILE A 72 20.65 9.59 5.63
C ILE A 72 20.08 10.60 4.64
N GLU A 73 20.80 11.69 4.43
CA GLU A 73 20.46 12.70 3.43
C GLU A 73 21.39 12.57 2.23
N GLY A 74 20.79 12.60 1.04
CA GLY A 74 21.51 12.42 -0.22
C GLY A 74 20.97 13.35 -1.31
N SER A 75 21.71 13.45 -2.41
CA SER A 75 21.31 14.29 -3.54
C SER A 75 20.07 13.77 -4.26
N LEU A 76 19.93 12.44 -4.36
CA LEU A 76 18.83 11.76 -5.06
C LEU A 76 17.71 11.30 -4.11
N ILE A 77 18.06 10.92 -2.87
CA ILE A 77 17.16 10.29 -1.91
C ILE A 77 17.56 10.75 -0.51
N ASN A 78 16.57 11.07 0.33
CA ASN A 78 16.75 11.02 1.78
C ASN A 78 15.99 9.82 2.31
N GLU A 79 16.59 9.09 3.24
CA GLU A 79 15.96 7.95 3.87
C GLU A 79 16.16 7.91 5.38
N THR A 80 15.12 7.47 6.07
CA THR A 80 15.14 7.18 7.50
C THR A 80 14.92 5.69 7.69
N ARG A 81 15.93 5.00 8.20
CA ARG A 81 15.89 3.57 8.52
C ARG A 81 15.49 3.42 9.99
N GLN A 82 14.49 2.58 10.25
CA GLN A 82 13.97 2.30 11.58
C GLN A 82 14.04 0.80 11.85
N ILE A 83 14.54 0.42 13.02
CA ILE A 83 14.35 -0.91 13.60
C ILE A 83 13.29 -0.76 14.68
N ILE A 84 12.23 -1.58 14.59
CA ILE A 84 11.11 -1.57 15.53
C ILE A 84 11.21 -2.78 16.47
N ALA A 85 11.52 -3.94 15.91
CA ALA A 85 11.78 -5.18 16.62
C ALA A 85 12.85 -5.99 15.85
N PRO A 86 13.46 -7.03 16.44
CA PRO A 86 14.41 -7.90 15.72
C PRO A 86 13.87 -8.52 14.43
N TRP A 87 12.54 -8.55 14.26
CA TRP A 87 11.81 -9.11 13.12
C TRP A 87 10.92 -8.06 12.42
N ILE A 88 11.04 -6.77 12.75
CA ILE A 88 10.38 -5.67 12.03
C ILE A 88 11.35 -4.51 11.81
N SER A 89 11.58 -4.16 10.54
CA SER A 89 12.29 -2.94 10.14
C SER A 89 11.53 -2.19 9.06
N GLN A 90 11.81 -0.89 8.95
CA GLN A 90 11.21 0.00 7.96
C GLN A 90 12.24 0.97 7.40
N VAL A 91 12.12 1.32 6.14
CA VAL A 91 12.84 2.42 5.51
C VAL A 91 11.82 3.39 4.94
N ILE A 92 11.88 4.64 5.38
CA ILE A 92 11.03 5.73 4.89
C ILE A 92 11.86 6.56 3.92
N ARG A 93 11.44 6.68 2.66
CA ARG A 93 12.20 7.37 1.62
C ARG A 93 11.45 8.55 1.04
N LEU A 94 12.20 9.62 0.80
CA LEU A 94 11.82 10.73 -0.04
C LEU A 94 12.74 10.76 -1.25
N TYR A 95 12.17 10.52 -2.43
CA TYR A 95 12.91 10.58 -3.70
C TYR A 95 12.92 12.00 -4.26
N GLN A 96 14.04 12.41 -4.86
CA GLN A 96 14.12 13.66 -5.59
C GLN A 96 13.08 13.69 -6.73
N GLY A 97 12.33 14.78 -6.83
CA GLY A 97 11.35 14.98 -7.88
C GLY A 97 10.04 14.19 -7.73
N LYS A 98 9.86 13.40 -6.65
CA LYS A 98 8.62 12.65 -6.39
C LYS A 98 7.80 13.28 -5.26
N ASN A 99 6.48 13.40 -5.46
CA ASN A 99 5.52 13.93 -4.48
C ASN A 99 4.78 12.80 -3.75
N PHE A 100 5.54 11.86 -3.19
CA PHE A 100 5.03 10.82 -2.30
C PHE A 100 6.12 10.44 -1.31
N VAL A 101 5.72 9.78 -0.22
CA VAL A 101 6.62 9.14 0.73
C VAL A 101 6.57 7.64 0.53
N GLU A 102 7.71 6.99 0.32
CA GLU A 102 7.75 5.52 0.30
C GLU A 102 8.01 4.98 1.71
N PHE A 103 7.18 4.05 2.15
CA PHE A 103 7.38 3.24 3.35
C PHE A 103 7.66 1.82 2.91
N GLU A 104 8.92 1.40 2.91
CA GLU A 104 9.31 0.00 2.70
C GLU A 104 9.40 -0.69 4.06
N TRP A 105 8.67 -1.79 4.24
CA TRP A 105 8.65 -2.55 5.48
C TRP A 105 9.20 -3.96 5.23
N THR A 106 9.91 -4.51 6.22
CA THR A 106 10.32 -5.92 6.26
C THR A 106 9.81 -6.52 7.57
N ILE A 107 8.97 -7.56 7.45
CA ILE A 107 8.34 -8.22 8.60
C ILE A 107 8.63 -9.71 8.53
N GLY A 108 9.24 -10.22 9.58
CA GLY A 108 9.47 -11.64 9.81
C GLY A 108 10.92 -11.96 10.19
N PRO A 109 11.18 -13.19 10.68
CA PRO A 109 10.19 -14.22 10.97
C PRO A 109 9.30 -13.82 12.15
N ILE A 110 7.97 -13.89 12.00
CA ILE A 110 7.04 -13.57 13.09
C ILE A 110 7.26 -14.61 14.21
N PRO A 111 7.59 -14.20 15.46
CA PRO A 111 7.97 -15.16 16.50
C PRO A 111 6.87 -16.17 16.82
N LYS A 112 7.28 -17.43 16.97
CA LYS A 112 6.46 -18.55 17.47
C LYS A 112 6.96 -18.97 18.84
N GLU A 113 6.12 -18.85 19.86
CA GLU A 113 6.45 -19.29 21.21
C GLU A 113 6.59 -20.82 21.26
N PHE A 114 7.52 -21.33 22.09
CA PHE A 114 7.73 -22.78 22.25
C PHE A 114 6.54 -23.50 22.87
N LYS A 115 5.77 -22.82 23.72
CA LYS A 115 4.56 -23.32 24.36
C LYS A 115 3.42 -22.34 24.10
N ASN A 116 2.24 -22.88 23.78
CA ASN A 116 1.02 -22.11 23.53
C ASN A 116 1.24 -20.97 22.51
N PRO A 117 1.59 -21.30 21.27
CA PRO A 117 1.95 -20.30 20.27
C PRO A 117 0.75 -19.37 19.99
N VAL A 118 1.03 -18.07 19.97
CA VAL A 118 -0.01 -17.03 19.85
C VAL A 118 -0.06 -16.54 18.41
N THR A 119 -1.23 -16.68 17.77
CA THR A 119 -1.51 -16.10 16.44
C THR A 119 -1.24 -14.60 16.44
N LYS A 120 -0.45 -14.11 15.49
CA LYS A 120 -0.07 -12.69 15.38
C LYS A 120 -0.37 -12.15 13.99
N GLU A 121 -1.10 -11.05 13.94
CA GLU A 121 -1.55 -10.40 12.71
C GLU A 121 -1.04 -8.97 12.74
N ILE A 122 -0.01 -8.70 11.95
CA ILE A 122 0.79 -7.48 12.01
C ILE A 122 0.19 -6.43 11.09
N ILE A 123 -0.04 -5.25 11.64
CA ILE A 123 -0.57 -4.11 10.91
C ILE A 123 0.41 -2.95 10.94
N THR A 124 0.34 -2.10 9.92
CA THR A 124 0.78 -0.72 10.04
C THR A 124 -0.44 0.18 10.17
N ARG A 125 -0.34 1.21 11.02
CA ARG A 125 -1.35 2.24 11.17
C ARG A 125 -0.75 3.61 10.91
N TYR A 126 -1.38 4.36 10.02
CA TYR A 126 -1.13 5.78 9.77
C TYR A 126 -2.21 6.58 10.50
N THR A 127 -1.80 7.53 11.34
CA THR A 127 -2.68 8.45 12.05
C THR A 127 -2.35 9.88 11.65
N VAL A 128 -3.34 10.59 11.15
CA VAL A 128 -3.24 11.98 10.70
C VAL A 128 -4.42 12.80 11.25
N ASP A 129 -4.24 14.10 11.34
CA ASP A 129 -5.29 15.03 11.77
C ASP A 129 -6.31 15.29 10.64
N ILE A 130 -7.09 14.26 10.30
CA ILE A 130 -8.15 14.30 9.29
C ILE A 130 -9.46 13.84 9.92
N HIS A 131 -10.48 14.70 9.88
CA HIS A 131 -11.81 14.39 10.42
C HIS A 131 -12.66 13.63 9.41
N SER A 132 -12.39 12.33 9.27
CA SER A 132 -13.00 11.48 8.23
C SER A 132 -14.44 11.03 8.51
N ALA A 133 -15.01 11.35 9.67
CA ALA A 133 -16.41 11.08 10.04
C ALA A 133 -16.85 9.61 9.85
N GLY A 134 -15.97 8.67 10.19
CA GLY A 134 -16.20 7.24 10.00
C GLY A 134 -16.25 6.77 8.54
N VAL A 135 -15.88 7.62 7.58
CA VAL A 135 -15.87 7.31 6.15
C VAL A 135 -14.45 7.11 5.65
N PHE A 136 -14.25 6.06 4.87
CA PHE A 136 -13.01 5.78 4.15
C PHE A 136 -13.33 5.15 2.81
N TYR A 137 -12.32 5.04 1.94
CA TYR A 137 -12.52 4.59 0.58
C TYR A 137 -11.48 3.53 0.24
N THR A 138 -11.91 2.43 -0.37
CA THR A 138 -11.02 1.36 -0.87
C THR A 138 -11.26 1.17 -2.36
N ASP A 139 -10.27 0.67 -3.08
CA ASP A 139 -10.51 0.26 -4.46
C ASP A 139 -11.38 -1.01 -4.57
N SER A 140 -11.90 -1.26 -5.76
CA SER A 140 -12.43 -2.55 -6.19
C SER A 140 -11.56 -3.09 -7.32
N ASN A 141 -10.76 -4.12 -7.01
CA ASN A 141 -9.85 -4.78 -7.95
C ASN A 141 -8.90 -3.79 -8.67
N GLY A 142 -8.42 -2.76 -7.96
CA GLY A 142 -7.57 -1.70 -8.48
C GLY A 142 -8.28 -0.62 -9.29
N ARG A 143 -9.60 -0.72 -9.50
CA ARG A 143 -10.34 0.14 -10.45
C ARG A 143 -11.22 1.17 -9.77
N GLN A 144 -12.49 0.84 -9.51
CA GLN A 144 -13.47 1.77 -8.96
C GLN A 144 -13.17 2.11 -7.51
N THR A 145 -13.58 3.30 -7.09
CA THR A 145 -13.44 3.73 -5.69
C THR A 145 -14.74 3.41 -4.95
N MET A 146 -14.64 2.62 -3.87
CA MET A 146 -15.77 2.18 -3.05
C MET A 146 -15.79 2.95 -1.73
N LYS A 147 -16.87 3.70 -1.47
CA LYS A 147 -17.09 4.35 -0.17
C LYS A 147 -17.45 3.30 0.88
N ARG A 148 -16.77 3.36 2.02
CA ARG A 148 -17.00 2.52 3.21
C ARG A 148 -17.39 3.41 4.38
N THR A 149 -18.28 2.91 5.23
CA THR A 149 -18.67 3.58 6.48
C THR A 149 -18.49 2.58 7.62
N ARG A 150 -17.73 2.99 8.64
CA ARG A 150 -17.44 2.17 9.81
C ARG A 150 -18.74 1.73 10.51
N ASN A 151 -18.84 0.46 10.87
CA ASN A 151 -19.97 -0.16 11.55
C ASN A 151 -21.31 0.00 10.80
N TYR A 152 -21.28 -0.05 9.47
CA TYR A 152 -22.47 0.16 8.64
C TYR A 152 -22.49 -0.75 7.41
N HIS A 153 -23.68 -1.16 7.01
CA HIS A 153 -23.92 -1.82 5.73
C HIS A 153 -25.08 -1.13 4.99
N PRO A 154 -24.96 -0.83 3.67
CA PRO A 154 -25.98 -0.08 2.94
C PRO A 154 -27.28 -0.82 2.70
N SER A 155 -27.26 -2.16 2.69
CA SER A 155 -28.41 -2.97 2.25
C SER A 155 -29.17 -3.67 3.38
N PHE A 156 -28.69 -3.63 4.62
CA PHE A 156 -29.33 -4.30 5.75
C PHE A 156 -28.96 -3.67 7.09
N SER A 157 -29.75 -3.94 8.13
CA SER A 157 -29.45 -3.51 9.50
C SER A 157 -28.19 -4.22 10.01
N TYR A 158 -27.11 -3.46 10.18
CA TYR A 158 -25.81 -4.00 10.58
C TYR A 158 -25.74 -4.16 12.11
N THR A 159 -25.56 -5.39 12.58
CA THR A 159 -25.25 -5.68 13.99
C THR A 159 -23.75 -5.93 14.12
N ASN A 160 -23.07 -5.09 14.90
CA ASN A 160 -21.62 -5.13 14.99
C ASN A 160 -21.13 -6.17 16.02
N THR A 161 -21.06 -7.44 15.60
CA THR A 161 -20.57 -8.52 16.47
C THR A 161 -19.05 -8.62 16.52
N GLU A 162 -18.36 -8.13 15.48
CA GLU A 162 -16.91 -8.15 15.34
C GLU A 162 -16.42 -6.75 14.92
N PRO A 163 -16.22 -5.82 15.87
CA PRO A 163 -16.00 -4.38 15.60
C PRO A 163 -14.70 -4.06 14.85
N ILE A 164 -13.77 -5.02 14.79
CA ILE A 164 -12.52 -4.89 14.08
C ILE A 164 -12.65 -5.52 12.69
N SER A 165 -12.81 -6.84 12.63
CA SER A 165 -12.79 -7.57 11.35
C SER A 165 -14.00 -7.26 10.47
N GLY A 166 -15.16 -6.91 11.03
CA GLY A 166 -16.33 -6.45 10.26
C GLY A 166 -16.12 -5.15 9.49
N ASN A 167 -15.05 -4.40 9.80
CA ASN A 167 -14.68 -3.16 9.11
C ASN A 167 -13.49 -3.32 8.16
N TYR A 168 -12.92 -4.52 8.02
CA TYR A 168 -11.81 -4.77 7.09
C TYR A 168 -12.33 -5.02 5.67
N TYR A 169 -11.66 -4.41 4.69
CA TYR A 169 -11.99 -4.53 3.27
C TYR A 169 -10.72 -4.89 2.46
N PRO A 170 -10.87 -5.56 1.31
CA PRO A 170 -9.75 -5.76 0.40
C PRO A 170 -9.27 -4.42 -0.17
N VAL A 171 -7.96 -4.25 -0.18
CA VAL A 171 -7.25 -3.11 -0.77
C VAL A 171 -6.23 -3.68 -1.74
N ASN A 172 -6.55 -3.70 -3.04
CA ASN A 172 -5.63 -4.24 -4.04
C ASN A 172 -4.61 -3.20 -4.49
N ASN A 173 -4.93 -1.92 -4.30
CA ASN A 173 -4.18 -0.84 -4.89
C ASN A 173 -4.16 0.43 -4.04
N ARG A 174 -5.30 0.82 -3.46
CA ARG A 174 -5.40 2.07 -2.69
C ARG A 174 -6.48 2.08 -1.62
N ILE A 175 -6.16 2.75 -0.53
CA ILE A 175 -7.10 3.16 0.52
C ILE A 175 -6.89 4.64 0.84
N TYR A 176 -7.95 5.39 1.11
CA TYR A 176 -7.82 6.78 1.53
C TYR A 176 -8.90 7.24 2.51
N ILE A 177 -8.56 8.28 3.27
CA ILE A 177 -9.45 9.06 4.12
C ILE A 177 -9.32 10.53 3.75
N ARG A 178 -10.37 11.32 3.96
CA ARG A 178 -10.37 12.75 3.66
C ARG A 178 -11.32 13.53 4.55
N ASP A 179 -11.06 14.81 4.70
CA ASP A 179 -11.99 15.83 5.18
C ASP A 179 -12.23 16.85 4.05
N SER A 180 -12.60 18.09 4.38
CA SER A 180 -12.84 19.17 3.41
C SER A 180 -11.57 19.81 2.86
N GLN A 181 -10.39 19.54 3.42
CA GLN A 181 -9.13 20.22 3.10
C GLN A 181 -8.03 19.24 2.69
N ASN A 182 -7.98 18.08 3.33
CA ASN A 182 -6.88 17.13 3.23
C ASN A 182 -7.40 15.73 2.90
N GLN A 183 -6.61 15.00 2.10
CA GLN A 183 -6.79 13.60 1.81
C GLN A 183 -5.46 12.87 1.97
N LEU A 184 -5.46 11.85 2.83
CA LEU A 184 -4.40 10.87 2.95
C LEU A 184 -4.73 9.67 2.07
N THR A 185 -3.91 9.39 1.06
CA THR A 185 -4.01 8.20 0.23
C THR A 185 -2.81 7.30 0.43
N VAL A 186 -3.06 6.00 0.63
CA VAL A 186 -2.04 4.95 0.72
C VAL A 186 -2.17 4.05 -0.49
N LEU A 187 -1.13 4.01 -1.32
CA LEU A 187 -0.99 3.04 -2.41
C LEU A 187 -0.25 1.81 -1.92
N THR A 188 -0.68 0.63 -2.36
CA THR A 188 -0.11 -0.66 -1.95
C THR A 188 0.57 -1.38 -3.11
N ASP A 189 1.67 -2.09 -2.83
CA ASP A 189 2.39 -2.89 -3.84
C ASP A 189 1.76 -4.27 -4.09
N ARG A 190 0.80 -4.66 -3.24
CA ARG A 190 0.04 -5.92 -3.30
C ARG A 190 -1.32 -5.75 -2.63
N SER A 191 -2.11 -6.81 -2.67
CA SER A 191 -3.38 -6.88 -1.95
C SER A 191 -3.18 -6.99 -0.43
N HIS A 192 -3.87 -6.13 0.32
CA HIS A 192 -3.95 -6.16 1.77
C HIS A 192 -5.41 -6.19 2.24
N GLY A 193 -5.61 -6.55 3.51
CA GLY A 193 -6.78 -6.12 4.24
C GLY A 193 -6.53 -4.73 4.84
N GLY A 194 -7.46 -3.80 4.67
CA GLY A 194 -7.35 -2.44 5.21
C GLY A 194 -8.65 -1.86 5.74
N THR A 195 -8.54 -0.87 6.63
CA THR A 195 -9.69 -0.23 7.27
C THR A 195 -9.36 1.16 7.85
N SER A 196 -10.39 1.84 8.36
CA SER A 196 -10.31 3.06 9.18
C SER A 196 -11.17 2.89 10.45
N LEU A 197 -10.57 2.32 11.49
CA LEU A 197 -11.29 2.04 12.76
C LEU A 197 -11.55 3.27 13.61
N ASN A 198 -10.75 4.33 13.45
CA ASN A 198 -10.99 5.63 14.05
C ASN A 198 -10.80 6.71 12.98
N ASP A 199 -11.39 7.87 13.23
CA ASP A 199 -11.21 9.03 12.35
C ASP A 199 -9.74 9.43 12.32
N GLY A 200 -9.26 9.85 11.14
CA GLY A 200 -7.86 10.18 10.93
C GLY A 200 -6.92 8.97 10.82
N GLN A 201 -7.45 7.74 10.88
CA GLN A 201 -6.63 6.53 10.83
C GLN A 201 -6.87 5.68 9.59
N ILE A 202 -5.78 5.18 9.02
CA ILE A 202 -5.78 4.06 8.07
C ILE A 202 -4.90 2.97 8.68
N GLU A 203 -5.39 1.74 8.73
CA GLU A 203 -4.54 0.58 9.00
C GLU A 203 -4.61 -0.46 7.89
N LEU A 204 -3.46 -1.11 7.64
CA LEU A 204 -3.27 -2.15 6.64
C LEU A 204 -2.59 -3.35 7.31
N MET A 205 -3.15 -4.53 7.11
CA MET A 205 -2.57 -5.79 7.57
C MET A 205 -1.49 -6.25 6.59
N LEU A 206 -0.26 -6.35 7.08
CA LEU A 206 0.93 -6.55 6.26
C LEU A 206 1.39 -8.00 6.23
N HIS A 207 1.26 -8.70 7.36
CA HIS A 207 1.65 -10.10 7.49
C HIS A 207 0.89 -10.76 8.62
N ARG A 208 0.68 -12.08 8.54
CA ARG A 208 -0.02 -12.86 9.57
C ARG A 208 0.67 -14.21 9.71
N ARG A 209 0.74 -14.70 10.94
CA ARG A 209 1.16 -16.07 11.25
C ARG A 209 0.21 -16.65 12.28
N LEU A 210 -0.47 -17.72 11.90
CA LEU A 210 -1.57 -18.33 12.64
C LEU A 210 -1.22 -19.77 12.98
N PHE A 211 -1.66 -20.25 14.15
CA PHE A 211 -1.28 -21.57 14.66
C PHE A 211 -2.47 -22.53 14.82
N TYR A 212 -3.61 -22.18 14.24
CA TYR A 212 -4.84 -22.95 14.24
C TYR A 212 -5.50 -22.86 12.85
N ASP A 213 -6.17 -23.93 12.43
CA ASP A 213 -7.07 -23.90 11.27
C ASP A 213 -8.36 -23.16 11.66
N ASP A 214 -8.96 -22.44 10.70
CA ASP A 214 -10.25 -21.75 10.89
C ASP A 214 -11.45 -22.57 10.42
N ASN A 215 -11.21 -23.80 9.95
CA ASN A 215 -12.21 -24.82 9.65
C ASN A 215 -13.09 -24.52 8.44
N PHE A 216 -12.55 -23.81 7.44
CA PHE A 216 -13.21 -23.54 6.15
C PHE A 216 -12.71 -24.41 4.99
N GLY A 217 -11.94 -25.46 5.29
CA GLY A 217 -11.68 -26.57 4.36
C GLY A 217 -10.22 -26.74 3.93
N VAL A 218 -9.32 -25.80 4.24
CA VAL A 218 -7.90 -25.96 3.95
C VAL A 218 -7.24 -27.02 4.85
N GLY A 219 -7.66 -27.11 6.12
CA GLY A 219 -7.21 -28.15 7.04
C GLY A 219 -5.79 -27.93 7.58
N GLU A 220 -5.27 -26.71 7.49
CA GLU A 220 -3.93 -26.34 7.95
C GLU A 220 -3.93 -24.92 8.55
N ALA A 221 -3.05 -24.69 9.51
CA ALA A 221 -2.79 -23.34 10.01
C ALA A 221 -1.97 -22.55 8.98
N LEU A 222 -2.21 -21.24 8.88
CA LEU A 222 -1.35 -20.34 8.09
C LEU A 222 -0.04 -20.06 8.85
N ASP A 223 0.83 -21.07 8.90
CA ASP A 223 2.15 -21.09 9.55
C ASP A 223 3.26 -21.21 8.48
N GLU A 224 3.28 -20.27 7.53
CA GLU A 224 4.23 -20.29 6.42
C GLU A 224 5.68 -20.24 6.92
N LEU A 225 6.47 -21.23 6.49
CA LEU A 225 7.90 -21.31 6.78
C LEU A 225 8.69 -20.66 5.65
N GLY A 226 9.63 -19.79 5.99
CA GLY A 226 10.65 -19.32 5.04
C GLY A 226 11.84 -20.28 4.95
N ASP A 227 12.87 -19.91 4.19
CA ASP A 227 14.04 -20.75 3.92
C ASP A 227 14.80 -21.24 5.17
N THR A 228 14.67 -20.52 6.29
CA THR A 228 15.31 -20.87 7.58
C THR A 228 14.46 -21.79 8.47
N GLY A 229 13.22 -22.10 8.07
CA GLY A 229 12.25 -22.85 8.87
C GLY A 229 11.69 -22.10 10.09
N GLN A 230 12.11 -20.85 10.34
CA GLN A 230 11.70 -20.06 11.50
C GLN A 230 10.40 -19.26 11.27
N GLY A 231 9.97 -19.08 10.03
CA GLY A 231 8.79 -18.32 9.60
C GLY A 231 9.09 -17.46 8.36
N LEU A 232 8.08 -17.21 7.53
CA LEU A 232 8.24 -16.41 6.31
C LEU A 232 8.57 -14.95 6.62
N VAL A 233 9.57 -14.41 5.90
CA VAL A 233 9.90 -12.97 5.92
C VAL A 233 9.34 -12.34 4.66
N VAL A 234 8.55 -11.29 4.82
CA VAL A 234 7.98 -10.52 3.72
C VAL A 234 8.55 -9.12 3.72
N ARG A 235 8.82 -8.60 2.52
CA ARG A 235 9.13 -7.20 2.27
C ARG A 235 8.12 -6.64 1.30
N GLY A 236 7.64 -5.44 1.58
CA GLY A 236 6.75 -4.70 0.69
C GLY A 236 6.87 -3.21 0.92
N ARG A 237 6.09 -2.44 0.18
CA ARG A 237 6.10 -0.98 0.25
C ARG A 237 4.72 -0.37 0.09
N HIS A 238 4.57 0.80 0.70
CA HIS A 238 3.47 1.71 0.46
C HIS A 238 3.98 3.05 -0.06
N TRP A 239 3.21 3.69 -0.95
CA TRP A 239 3.41 5.09 -1.28
C TRP A 239 2.30 5.95 -0.67
N ILE A 240 2.70 6.94 0.12
CA ILE A 240 1.80 7.84 0.82
C ILE A 240 1.72 9.17 0.08
N ILE A 241 0.50 9.60 -0.20
CA ILE A 241 0.19 10.86 -0.87
C ILE A 241 -0.69 11.69 0.07
N MET A 242 -0.31 12.95 0.27
CA MET A 242 -1.07 13.93 1.04
C MET A 242 -1.37 15.13 0.14
N GLU A 243 -2.64 15.28 -0.24
CA GLU A 243 -3.11 16.30 -1.18
C GLU A 243 -4.51 16.79 -0.79
N SER A 244 -5.02 17.82 -1.46
CA SER A 244 -6.43 18.19 -1.29
C SER A 244 -7.35 17.15 -1.93
N PRO A 245 -8.59 16.99 -1.45
CA PRO A 245 -9.57 16.08 -2.04
C PRO A 245 -9.76 16.28 -3.56
N GLU A 246 -9.72 17.52 -4.03
CA GLU A 246 -9.93 17.90 -5.43
C GLU A 246 -8.75 17.51 -6.33
N ASN A 247 -7.53 17.51 -5.79
CA ASN A 247 -6.32 17.24 -6.57
C ASN A 247 -5.82 15.80 -6.42
N SER A 248 -6.28 15.05 -5.41
CA SER A 248 -5.69 13.77 -5.04
C SER A 248 -5.72 12.73 -6.16
N ALA A 249 -6.82 12.63 -6.92
CA ALA A 249 -6.98 11.62 -7.98
C ALA A 249 -5.95 11.77 -9.10
N LYS A 250 -5.63 13.01 -9.47
CA LYS A 250 -4.61 13.34 -10.45
C LYS A 250 -3.23 12.79 -10.10
N PHE A 251 -2.94 12.63 -8.80
CA PHE A 251 -1.69 12.05 -8.32
C PHE A 251 -1.78 10.55 -8.11
N TYR A 252 -2.79 10.06 -7.39
CA TYR A 252 -2.83 8.64 -7.03
C TYR A 252 -3.14 7.73 -8.23
N ARG A 253 -3.91 8.17 -9.24
CA ARG A 253 -4.25 7.32 -10.40
C ARG A 253 -3.02 6.98 -11.25
N PRO A 254 -2.18 7.94 -11.68
CA PRO A 254 -0.95 7.60 -12.41
C PRO A 254 0.09 6.90 -11.54
N LEU A 255 0.28 7.34 -10.27
CA LEU A 255 1.27 6.73 -9.38
C LEU A 255 0.94 5.27 -9.04
N SER A 256 -0.35 4.95 -8.94
CA SER A 256 -0.84 3.58 -8.78
C SER A 256 -0.40 2.66 -9.93
N LEU A 257 -0.46 3.15 -11.17
CA LEU A 257 0.04 2.42 -12.33
C LEU A 257 1.56 2.35 -12.35
N GLU A 258 2.27 3.42 -11.96
CA GLU A 258 3.73 3.43 -11.85
C GLU A 258 4.22 2.40 -10.82
N LEU A 259 3.54 2.29 -9.68
CA LEU A 259 3.87 1.32 -8.62
C LEU A 259 3.67 -0.14 -9.09
N TYR A 260 2.60 -0.39 -9.85
CA TYR A 260 2.29 -1.73 -10.36
C TYR A 260 3.14 -2.12 -11.59
N ASN A 261 3.42 -1.16 -12.47
CA ASN A 261 4.17 -1.35 -13.72
C ASN A 261 5.56 -0.72 -13.63
N LEU A 262 6.35 -1.17 -12.65
CA LEU A 262 7.72 -0.70 -12.52
C LEU A 262 8.55 -0.99 -13.79
N PRO A 263 9.55 -0.14 -14.09
CA PRO A 263 10.48 -0.39 -15.18
C PRO A 263 11.18 -1.76 -15.04
N LEU A 264 11.22 -2.51 -16.13
CA LEU A 264 12.03 -3.71 -16.21
C LEU A 264 13.50 -3.32 -16.37
N ILE A 265 14.35 -3.78 -15.44
CA ILE A 265 15.79 -3.53 -15.47
C ILE A 265 16.49 -4.78 -16.00
N THR A 266 17.31 -4.61 -17.04
CA THR A 266 18.12 -5.69 -17.63
C THR A 266 19.60 -5.32 -17.60
N PHE A 267 20.46 -6.31 -17.38
CA PHE A 267 21.92 -6.12 -17.34
C PHE A 267 22.58 -7.00 -18.40
N ALA A 268 23.65 -6.48 -19.01
CA ALA A 268 24.48 -7.21 -19.96
C ALA A 268 25.95 -6.91 -19.70
N GLU A 269 26.83 -7.84 -20.06
CA GLU A 269 28.27 -7.63 -19.99
C GLU A 269 28.71 -6.47 -20.90
N ARG A 270 29.53 -5.57 -20.37
CA ARG A 270 30.02 -4.41 -21.10
C ARG A 270 31.16 -4.80 -22.05
N LYS A 271 30.86 -4.97 -23.34
CA LYS A 271 31.84 -5.27 -24.40
C LYS A 271 32.52 -4.05 -25.02
N MET A 272 31.99 -2.85 -24.80
CA MET A 272 32.50 -1.59 -25.34
C MET A 272 32.13 -0.41 -24.44
N THR A 273 32.68 0.78 -24.71
CA THR A 273 32.33 1.98 -23.93
C THR A 273 30.86 2.38 -24.14
N PRO A 274 30.21 3.07 -23.18
CA PRO A 274 28.83 3.54 -23.37
C PRO A 274 28.61 4.38 -24.62
N SER A 275 29.59 5.22 -25.00
CA SER A 275 29.56 6.04 -26.21
C SER A 275 29.71 5.23 -27.50
N ASP A 276 30.45 4.11 -27.47
CA ASP A 276 30.52 3.21 -28.63
C ASP A 276 29.22 2.43 -28.76
N HIS A 277 28.66 1.98 -27.64
CA HIS A 277 27.41 1.23 -27.62
C HIS A 277 26.24 2.06 -28.15
N SER A 278 26.10 3.32 -27.72
CA SER A 278 25.03 4.21 -28.21
C SER A 278 25.17 4.58 -29.70
N ARG A 279 26.39 4.53 -30.24
CA ARG A 279 26.63 4.71 -31.69
C ARG A 279 26.38 3.44 -32.50
N ALA A 280 26.65 2.27 -31.92
CA ALA A 280 26.53 0.99 -32.60
C ALA A 280 25.12 0.36 -32.52
N PHE A 281 24.34 0.70 -31.49
CA PHE A 281 23.05 0.08 -31.22
C PHE A 281 21.95 1.11 -30.94
N VAL A 282 20.70 0.70 -31.19
CA VAL A 282 19.51 1.46 -30.80
C VAL A 282 19.36 1.38 -29.28
N THR A 283 19.59 2.49 -28.59
CA THR A 283 19.48 2.58 -27.11
C THR A 283 18.15 3.17 -26.64
N GLU A 284 17.33 3.67 -27.56
CA GLU A 284 16.01 4.23 -27.28
C GLU A 284 15.01 3.72 -28.30
N PHE A 285 13.86 3.25 -27.83
CA PHE A 285 12.76 2.80 -28.68
C PHE A 285 11.43 3.22 -28.05
N SER A 286 10.54 3.76 -28.87
CA SER A 286 9.15 4.01 -28.50
C SER A 286 8.26 3.39 -29.57
N ALA A 287 7.32 2.54 -29.15
CA ALA A 287 6.24 2.08 -30.01
C ALA A 287 5.20 3.18 -30.28
N LEU A 288 5.27 4.30 -29.56
CA LEU A 288 4.35 5.43 -29.70
C LEU A 288 5.02 6.63 -30.36
N SER A 289 4.35 7.28 -31.32
CA SER A 289 4.84 8.54 -31.92
C SER A 289 4.67 9.75 -30.99
N ARG A 290 3.80 9.64 -29.98
CA ARG A 290 3.59 10.62 -28.91
C ARG A 290 3.04 9.94 -27.66
N SER A 291 3.23 10.56 -26.50
CA SER A 291 2.67 10.06 -25.25
C SER A 291 1.13 10.00 -25.30
N LEU A 292 0.56 8.97 -24.67
CA LEU A 292 -0.89 8.88 -24.46
C LEU A 292 -1.34 9.96 -23.47
N PRO A 293 -2.62 10.40 -23.54
CA PRO A 293 -3.19 11.26 -22.52
C PRO A 293 -3.04 10.62 -21.13
N LEU A 294 -2.77 11.42 -20.09
CA LEU A 294 -2.52 10.94 -18.73
C LEU A 294 -3.62 10.01 -18.19
N ALA A 295 -4.86 10.21 -18.65
CA ALA A 295 -6.02 9.43 -18.25
C ALA A 295 -6.14 8.06 -18.95
N ILE A 296 -5.31 7.77 -19.95
CA ILE A 296 -5.36 6.54 -20.74
C ILE A 296 -4.19 5.65 -20.40
N ASN A 297 -4.49 4.42 -19.97
CA ASN A 297 -3.51 3.36 -19.78
C ASN A 297 -3.68 2.27 -20.84
N VAL A 298 -2.55 1.70 -21.27
CA VAL A 298 -2.53 0.50 -22.10
C VAL A 298 -2.59 -0.71 -21.19
N LEU A 299 -3.77 -1.29 -21.05
CA LEU A 299 -3.98 -2.47 -20.20
C LEU A 299 -3.45 -3.75 -20.88
N THR A 300 -3.51 -3.82 -22.21
CA THR A 300 -3.03 -4.99 -22.95
C THR A 300 -2.57 -4.56 -24.34
N ILE A 301 -1.38 -5.03 -24.74
CA ILE A 301 -0.99 -5.19 -26.15
C ILE A 301 -0.47 -6.62 -26.27
N GLN A 302 -1.10 -7.42 -27.13
CA GLN A 302 -0.71 -8.81 -27.33
C GLN A 302 -0.87 -9.20 -28.80
N MET A 303 0.20 -9.71 -29.40
CA MET A 303 0.13 -10.38 -30.71
C MET A 303 -0.54 -11.74 -30.54
N ILE A 304 -1.63 -11.98 -31.27
CA ILE A 304 -2.37 -13.25 -31.28
C ILE A 304 -2.17 -14.04 -32.58
N ALA A 305 -1.59 -13.40 -33.60
CA ALA A 305 -1.11 -14.00 -34.85
C ALA A 305 -0.10 -13.03 -35.50
N PRO A 306 0.67 -13.42 -36.53
CA PRO A 306 1.70 -12.57 -37.13
C PRO A 306 1.24 -11.17 -37.56
N THR A 307 -0.04 -11.02 -37.92
CA THR A 307 -0.64 -9.75 -38.36
C THR A 307 -1.86 -9.33 -37.52
N ARG A 308 -2.06 -9.93 -36.34
CA ARG A 308 -3.20 -9.64 -35.46
C ARG A 308 -2.75 -9.36 -34.04
N ALA A 309 -3.18 -8.22 -33.51
CA ALA A 309 -2.98 -7.84 -32.13
C ALA A 309 -4.32 -7.58 -31.43
N ILE A 310 -4.35 -7.83 -30.12
CA ILE A 310 -5.38 -7.32 -29.21
C ILE A 310 -4.78 -6.12 -28.50
N ILE A 311 -5.48 -5.00 -28.54
CA ILE A 311 -5.18 -3.79 -27.77
C ILE A 311 -6.36 -3.51 -26.85
N ARG A 312 -6.11 -3.34 -25.56
CA ARG A 312 -7.10 -2.85 -24.60
C ARG A 312 -6.58 -1.56 -23.97
N LEU A 313 -7.36 -0.51 -24.13
CA LEU A 313 -7.14 0.77 -23.46
C LEU A 313 -8.13 0.88 -22.30
N GLU A 314 -7.71 1.54 -21.23
CA GLU A 314 -8.61 1.90 -20.15
C GLU A 314 -8.48 3.38 -19.81
N HIS A 315 -9.60 3.93 -19.35
CA HIS A 315 -9.64 5.22 -18.69
C HIS A 315 -9.40 5.02 -17.20
N ILE A 316 -8.34 5.63 -16.66
CA ILE A 316 -7.87 5.32 -15.30
C ILE A 316 -8.65 6.07 -14.22
N PHE A 317 -9.34 7.15 -14.59
CA PHE A 317 -10.18 7.96 -13.69
C PHE A 317 -11.63 7.49 -13.73
N GLN A 318 -12.28 7.54 -12.57
CA GLN A 318 -13.73 7.47 -12.44
C GLN A 318 -14.35 8.84 -12.76
N GLY A 319 -15.59 8.87 -13.26
CA GLY A 319 -16.20 10.08 -13.85
C GLY A 319 -16.31 11.31 -12.93
N ASP A 320 -16.24 11.14 -11.62
CA ASP A 320 -16.37 12.19 -10.60
C ASP A 320 -15.06 12.47 -9.84
N GLU A 321 -13.92 11.90 -10.27
CA GLU A 321 -12.66 11.99 -9.54
C GLU A 321 -11.81 13.23 -9.86
N ASP A 322 -11.95 13.80 -11.05
CA ASP A 322 -11.22 15.00 -11.47
C ASP A 322 -12.03 15.74 -12.54
N GLU A 323 -12.20 17.06 -12.38
CA GLU A 323 -13.04 17.87 -13.28
C GLU A 323 -12.58 17.82 -14.75
N HIS A 324 -11.27 17.68 -14.99
CA HIS A 324 -10.69 17.74 -16.33
C HIS A 324 -10.22 16.38 -16.85
N LEU A 325 -9.61 15.56 -15.99
CA LEU A 325 -9.02 14.28 -16.36
C LEU A 325 -10.01 13.13 -16.37
N ALA A 326 -11.19 13.27 -15.76
CA ALA A 326 -12.25 12.26 -15.78
C ALA A 326 -13.20 12.36 -17.01
N GLN A 327 -12.95 13.31 -17.92
CA GLN A 327 -13.82 13.58 -19.05
C GLN A 327 -13.64 12.58 -20.21
N PRO A 328 -14.62 12.43 -21.11
CA PRO A 328 -14.48 11.58 -22.29
C PRO A 328 -13.28 11.97 -23.16
N ILE A 329 -12.49 10.98 -23.59
CA ILE A 329 -11.28 11.18 -24.40
C ILE A 329 -11.34 10.37 -25.69
N LYS A 330 -10.95 11.00 -26.80
CA LYS A 330 -10.73 10.32 -28.08
C LYS A 330 -9.25 9.94 -28.23
N VAL A 331 -8.97 8.65 -28.34
CA VAL A 331 -7.63 8.14 -28.64
C VAL A 331 -7.53 7.88 -30.14
N VAL A 332 -6.51 8.46 -30.79
CA VAL A 332 -6.23 8.20 -32.21
C VAL A 332 -5.16 7.11 -32.28
N LEU A 333 -5.52 5.94 -32.81
CA LEU A 333 -4.67 4.74 -32.79
C LEU A 333 -3.52 4.76 -33.80
N ASN A 334 -3.49 5.71 -34.75
CA ASN A 334 -2.39 5.84 -35.71
C ASN A 334 -1.06 6.30 -35.08
N ILE A 335 -1.04 6.46 -33.76
CA ILE A 335 0.15 6.77 -32.97
C ILE A 335 0.81 5.53 -32.38
N ILE A 336 0.19 4.34 -32.55
CA ILE A 336 0.61 3.03 -32.06
C ILE A 336 1.17 2.20 -33.22
#